data_AF-A0A3D1HKD5-F1
#
_entry.id   AF-A0A3D1HKD5-F1
#
_cell.length_a   1.000
_cell.length_b   1.000
_cell.length_c   1.000
_cell.angle_alpha   90.00
_cell.angle_beta   90.00
_cell.angle_gamma   90.00
#
_symmetry.space_group_name_H-M   'P 1'
#
loop_
_entity.id
_entity.type
_entity.pdbx_description
1 polymer ?
#
loop_
_entity_poly.entity_id
_entity_poly.type
_entity_poly.pdbx_seq_one_letter_code
_entity_poly.pdbx_strand_id
1 'polypeptide(L)'
;MRSSLKFITAIFVAAAAMLLFRGLAFAIYTVPESGIKPWLISGDRVLVNRWSYGLRTGGEKFFPYSRWFGKKIGKGELVAFNYPLDTLNNVSSRPVYAAFCMAGPGDTVIVDHNIIIPPRKCRMVEVTPWNIKLLCNTFRIHEHRMADIVNGKLILDGKETRYAYFSKNYYWMSVMPGDASPDSRYYGFVPEDHVIGRIVMIVYSKGNSESFFGSFRKNRWVVPL
;
A
#
# COMPACT_ATOMS: atom_id res chain seq x y z
N MET A 1 20.22 -41.12 20.70
CA MET A 1 20.61 -39.69 20.72
C MET A 1 20.80 -39.06 19.33
N ARG A 2 21.63 -39.61 18.43
CA ARG A 2 21.87 -39.00 17.08
C ARG A 2 20.63 -38.89 16.18
N SER A 3 19.70 -39.85 16.24
CA SER A 3 18.46 -39.81 15.44
C SER A 3 17.50 -38.71 15.91
N SER A 4 17.32 -38.57 17.22
CA SER A 4 16.48 -37.52 17.82
C SER A 4 16.99 -36.11 17.51
N LEU A 5 18.31 -35.91 17.50
CA LEU A 5 18.91 -34.62 17.14
C LEU A 5 18.61 -34.23 15.68
N LYS A 6 18.76 -35.17 14.74
CA LYS A 6 18.42 -34.95 13.32
C LYS A 6 16.95 -34.58 13.12
N PHE A 7 16.05 -35.23 13.86
CA PHE A 7 14.62 -34.94 13.81
C PHE A 7 14.30 -33.53 14.33
N ILE A 8 14.88 -33.13 15.46
CA ILE A 8 14.71 -31.78 16.02
C ILE A 8 15.27 -30.72 15.08
N THR A 9 16.46 -30.95 14.50
CA THR A 9 17.05 -30.03 13.52
C THR A 9 16.16 -29.88 12.28
N ALA A 10 15.56 -30.97 11.78
CA ALA A 10 14.66 -30.91 10.64
C ALA A 10 13.40 -30.07 10.92
N ILE A 11 12.77 -30.23 12.08
CA ILE A 11 11.63 -29.41 12.50
C ILE A 11 12.03 -27.93 12.62
N PHE A 12 13.18 -27.66 13.24
CA PHE A 12 13.67 -26.28 13.39
C PHE A 12 13.93 -25.63 12.03
N VAL A 13 14.59 -26.33 11.12
CA VAL A 13 14.85 -25.85 9.75
C VAL A 13 13.54 -25.62 9.00
N ALA A 14 12.58 -26.54 9.10
CA ALA A 14 11.26 -26.39 8.48
C ALA A 14 10.49 -25.18 9.04
N ALA A 15 10.50 -24.98 10.37
CA ALA A 15 9.88 -23.83 11.02
C ALA A 15 10.57 -22.51 10.63
N ALA A 16 11.90 -22.47 10.61
CA ALA A 16 12.66 -21.31 10.18
C ALA A 16 12.39 -20.97 8.70
N ALA A 17 12.36 -21.97 7.83
CA ALA A 17 12.02 -21.80 6.42
C ALA A 17 10.58 -21.29 6.25
N MET A 18 9.61 -21.82 7.00
CA MET A 18 8.22 -21.33 7.00
C MET A 18 8.13 -19.88 7.48
N LEU A 19 8.85 -19.51 8.54
CA LEU A 19 8.90 -18.15 9.05
C LEU A 19 9.57 -17.19 8.07
N LEU A 20 10.64 -17.60 7.40
CA LEU A 20 11.27 -16.83 6.32
C LEU A 20 10.32 -16.65 5.14
N PHE A 21 9.65 -17.72 4.71
CA PHE A 21 8.67 -17.68 3.63
C PHE A 21 7.50 -16.74 3.98
N ARG A 22 6.99 -16.80 5.21
CA ARG A 22 5.92 -15.93 5.70
C ARG A 22 6.37 -14.48 5.91
N GLY A 23 7.59 -14.27 6.39
CA GLY A 23 8.14 -12.94 6.64
C GLY A 23 8.50 -12.22 5.35
N LEU A 24 9.05 -12.94 4.38
CA LEU A 24 9.64 -12.35 3.17
C LEU A 24 8.73 -12.48 1.95
N ALA A 25 8.09 -13.63 1.70
CA ALA A 25 7.42 -13.89 0.43
C ALA A 25 5.94 -13.52 0.44
N PHE A 26 5.18 -14.09 1.38
CA PHE A 26 3.73 -13.96 1.40
C PHE A 26 3.17 -13.64 2.79
N ALA A 27 2.25 -12.69 2.85
CA ALA A 27 1.49 -12.37 4.04
C ALA A 27 0.01 -12.68 3.83
N ILE A 28 -0.68 -13.11 4.89
CA ILE A 28 -2.12 -13.32 4.89
C ILE A 28 -2.76 -12.23 5.75
N TYR A 29 -3.68 -11.47 5.17
CA TYR A 29 -4.47 -10.44 5.86
C TYR A 29 -5.94 -10.83 5.90
N THR A 30 -6.68 -10.35 6.89
CA THR A 30 -8.15 -10.49 6.93
C THR A 30 -8.81 -9.18 6.58
N VAL A 31 -9.77 -9.27 5.66
CA VAL A 31 -10.56 -8.14 5.18
C VAL A 31 -11.62 -7.80 6.24
N PRO A 32 -11.67 -6.54 6.70
CA PRO A 32 -12.67 -6.05 7.65
C PRO A 32 -14.03 -5.82 6.97
N GLU A 33 -15.00 -5.29 7.71
CA GLU A 33 -16.32 -4.97 7.17
C GLU A 33 -16.31 -3.92 6.05
N SER A 34 -15.34 -3.00 6.09
CA SER A 34 -15.04 -1.99 5.07
C SER A 34 -14.20 -2.54 3.90
N GLY A 35 -14.46 -3.79 3.49
CA GLY A 35 -13.84 -4.38 2.30
C GLY A 35 -14.33 -3.74 0.99
N ILE A 36 -13.54 -3.89 -0.07
CA ILE A 36 -13.84 -3.33 -1.41
C ILE A 36 -14.82 -4.26 -2.16
N LYS A 37 -16.11 -3.98 -2.13
CA LYS A 37 -17.11 -4.87 -2.74
C LYS A 37 -17.14 -4.70 -4.27
N PRO A 38 -17.33 -5.77 -5.08
CA PRO A 38 -17.49 -7.18 -4.69
C PRO A 38 -16.17 -7.97 -4.57
N TRP A 39 -15.03 -7.33 -4.80
CA TRP A 39 -13.71 -7.97 -4.91
C TRP A 39 -13.23 -8.57 -3.58
N LEU A 40 -13.30 -7.78 -2.51
CA LEU A 40 -12.90 -8.14 -1.16
C LEU A 40 -14.09 -7.93 -0.22
N ILE A 41 -14.52 -8.97 0.48
CA ILE A 41 -15.63 -8.89 1.43
C ILE A 41 -15.17 -9.26 2.84
N SER A 42 -15.92 -8.78 3.84
CA SER A 42 -15.64 -9.06 5.25
C SER A 42 -15.43 -10.55 5.51
N GLY A 43 -14.32 -10.88 6.17
CA GLY A 43 -13.94 -12.25 6.52
C GLY A 43 -13.12 -12.99 5.46
N ASP A 44 -12.88 -12.38 4.29
CA ASP A 44 -11.89 -12.90 3.33
C ASP A 44 -10.48 -12.87 3.93
N ARG A 45 -9.72 -13.92 3.67
CA ARG A 45 -8.31 -14.07 4.02
C ARG A 45 -7.50 -13.97 2.74
N VAL A 46 -6.91 -12.81 2.51
CA VAL A 46 -6.24 -12.49 1.26
C VAL A 46 -4.75 -12.75 1.37
N LEU A 47 -4.19 -13.36 0.33
CA LEU A 47 -2.77 -13.59 0.17
C LEU A 47 -2.14 -12.40 -0.54
N VAL A 48 -1.15 -11.79 0.10
CA VAL A 48 -0.35 -10.69 -0.43
C VAL A 48 1.03 -11.20 -0.79
N ASN A 49 1.40 -11.07 -2.06
CA ASN A 49 2.74 -11.34 -2.54
C ASN A 49 3.61 -10.08 -2.39
N ARG A 50 4.53 -10.11 -1.42
CA ARG A 50 5.43 -9.01 -1.06
C ARG A 50 6.53 -8.75 -2.10
N TRP A 51 6.81 -9.73 -2.95
CA TRP A 51 7.86 -9.64 -3.99
C TRP A 51 7.35 -9.11 -5.33
N SER A 52 6.03 -8.98 -5.50
CA SER A 52 5.42 -8.53 -6.76
C SER A 52 6.05 -7.26 -7.33
N TYR A 53 6.51 -6.38 -6.45
CA TYR A 53 7.11 -5.10 -6.80
C TYR A 53 8.59 -5.00 -6.43
N GLY A 54 9.21 -6.08 -5.96
CA GLY A 54 10.58 -6.11 -5.44
C GLY A 54 10.63 -6.18 -3.91
N LEU A 55 11.74 -6.69 -3.38
CA LEU A 55 11.96 -6.90 -1.95
C LEU A 55 12.06 -5.56 -1.22
N ARG A 56 11.06 -5.26 -0.39
CA ARG A 56 11.06 -4.10 0.51
C ARG A 56 12.03 -4.34 1.66
N THR A 57 13.00 -3.45 1.79
CA THR A 57 13.99 -3.44 2.88
C THR A 57 14.02 -2.06 3.53
N GLY A 58 14.19 -2.02 4.84
CA GLY A 58 14.18 -0.76 5.61
C GLY A 58 12.85 -0.02 5.64
N GLY A 59 12.94 1.30 5.81
CA GLY A 59 11.78 2.15 6.08
C GLY A 59 11.54 2.40 7.56
N GLU A 60 12.54 2.11 8.39
CA GLU A 60 12.57 2.42 9.83
C GLU A 60 13.67 3.44 10.11
N LYS A 61 13.64 4.06 11.29
CA LYS A 61 14.53 5.18 11.67
C LYS A 61 16.03 4.96 11.41
N PHE A 62 16.50 3.72 11.52
CA PHE A 62 17.92 3.36 11.38
C PHE A 62 18.32 2.72 10.05
N PHE A 63 17.35 2.34 9.21
CA PHE A 63 17.65 1.70 7.93
C PHE A 63 16.82 2.33 6.80
N PRO A 64 17.46 3.07 5.87
CA PRO A 64 16.77 3.75 4.78
C PRO A 64 15.92 2.77 3.98
N TYR A 65 14.77 3.25 3.52
CA TYR A 65 13.95 2.46 2.62
C TYR A 65 14.69 2.17 1.32
N SER A 66 14.69 0.91 0.90
CA SER A 66 15.15 0.46 -0.42
C SER A 66 14.29 -0.69 -0.92
N ARG A 67 14.07 -0.73 -2.23
CA ARG A 67 13.34 -1.82 -2.90
C ARG A 67 14.23 -2.47 -3.94
N TRP A 68 14.72 -3.66 -3.61
CA TRP A 68 15.60 -4.42 -4.50
C TRP A 68 14.78 -5.12 -5.59
N PHE A 69 15.30 -5.11 -6.82
CA PHE A 69 14.60 -5.63 -8.00
C PHE A 69 13.21 -4.98 -8.19
N GLY A 70 13.15 -3.66 -7.98
CA GLY A 70 11.93 -2.88 -8.04
C GLY A 70 11.22 -3.02 -9.39
N LYS A 71 9.95 -3.40 -9.35
CA LYS A 71 9.05 -3.42 -10.52
C LYS A 71 7.94 -2.39 -10.31
N LYS A 72 7.62 -1.63 -11.36
CA LYS A 72 6.49 -0.69 -11.35
C LYS A 72 5.17 -1.46 -11.15
N ILE A 73 4.30 -0.92 -10.29
CA ILE A 73 2.94 -1.43 -10.09
C ILE A 73 2.14 -1.24 -11.38
N GLY A 74 1.48 -2.31 -11.81
CA GLY A 74 0.61 -2.29 -12.98
C GLY A 74 -0.69 -1.53 -12.72
N LYS A 75 -1.22 -0.88 -13.75
CA LYS A 75 -2.55 -0.26 -13.70
C LYS A 75 -3.63 -1.33 -13.49
N GLY A 76 -4.54 -1.09 -12.56
CA GLY A 76 -5.63 -2.00 -12.20
C GLY A 76 -5.22 -3.13 -11.27
N GLU A 77 -3.96 -3.20 -10.81
CA GLU A 77 -3.56 -4.21 -9.83
C GLU A 77 -4.12 -3.87 -8.45
N LEU A 78 -4.61 -4.88 -7.73
CA LEU A 78 -5.07 -4.76 -6.35
C LEU A 78 -3.88 -4.81 -5.39
N VAL A 79 -3.64 -3.71 -4.69
CA VAL A 79 -2.41 -3.49 -3.90
C VAL A 79 -2.74 -3.40 -2.42
N ALA A 80 -1.96 -4.08 -1.59
CA ALA A 80 -1.92 -3.86 -0.15
C ALA A 80 -0.84 -2.84 0.20
N PHE A 81 -1.18 -1.84 1.01
CA PHE A 81 -0.26 -0.78 1.45
C PHE A 81 -0.59 -0.30 2.86
N ASN A 82 0.39 0.30 3.52
CA ASN A 82 0.23 0.94 4.81
C ASN A 82 -0.53 2.26 4.67
N TYR A 83 -1.50 2.55 5.54
CA TYR A 83 -2.35 3.74 5.47
C TYR A 83 -1.51 5.03 5.48
N PRO A 84 -1.61 5.90 4.44
CA PRO A 84 -0.68 7.01 4.28
C PRO A 84 -0.90 8.17 5.26
N LEU A 85 -2.13 8.39 5.74
CA LEU A 85 -2.43 9.51 6.64
C LEU A 85 -2.06 9.26 8.12
N ASP A 86 -1.71 8.04 8.50
CA ASP A 86 -1.28 7.77 9.88
C ASP A 86 0.11 8.37 10.14
N THR A 87 0.17 9.48 10.87
CA THR A 87 1.43 10.15 11.24
C THR A 87 1.95 9.74 12.63
N LEU A 88 1.22 8.89 13.35
CA LEU A 88 1.55 8.51 14.73
C LEU A 88 2.48 7.28 14.75
N ASN A 89 2.31 6.39 13.78
CA ASN A 89 3.05 5.12 13.72
C ASN A 89 4.10 5.09 12.61
N ASN A 90 5.18 4.34 12.86
CA ASN A 90 6.13 3.96 11.81
C ASN A 90 5.40 3.23 10.68
N VAL A 91 5.86 3.41 9.44
CA VAL A 91 5.17 2.94 8.23
C VAL A 91 4.80 1.46 8.32
N SER A 92 5.71 0.60 8.79
CA SER A 92 5.50 -0.85 8.88
C SER A 92 4.41 -1.27 9.89
N SER A 93 4.10 -0.42 10.87
CA SER A 93 3.13 -0.68 11.94
C SER A 93 1.75 -0.07 11.67
N ARG A 94 1.59 0.67 10.58
CA ARG A 94 0.32 1.32 10.24
C ARG A 94 -0.72 0.30 9.78
N PRO A 95 -2.03 0.60 9.94
CA PRO A 95 -3.10 -0.19 9.36
C PRO A 95 -2.89 -0.47 7.88
N VAL A 96 -3.25 -1.67 7.44
CA VAL A 96 -3.11 -2.09 6.04
C VAL A 96 -4.41 -1.83 5.29
N TYR A 97 -4.30 -1.12 4.18
CA TYR A 97 -5.38 -0.82 3.25
C TYR A 97 -5.18 -1.56 1.93
N ALA A 98 -6.27 -1.73 1.20
CA ALA A 98 -6.27 -2.28 -0.14
C ALA A 98 -6.96 -1.28 -1.08
N ALA A 99 -6.47 -1.17 -2.31
CA ALA A 99 -7.09 -0.42 -3.39
C ALA A 99 -6.46 -0.79 -4.74
N PHE A 100 -7.09 -0.39 -5.84
CA PHE A 100 -6.57 -0.59 -7.18
C PHE A 100 -5.61 0.53 -7.55
N CYS A 101 -4.45 0.18 -8.10
CA CYS A 101 -3.48 1.16 -8.60
C CYS A 101 -3.97 1.73 -9.94
N MET A 102 -4.44 2.98 -9.96
CA MET A 102 -4.96 3.61 -11.19
C MET A 102 -3.88 4.32 -12.00
N ALA A 103 -2.87 4.86 -11.32
CA ALA A 103 -1.73 5.52 -11.93
C ALA A 103 -0.48 5.38 -11.05
N GLY A 104 0.64 5.05 -11.67
CA GLY A 104 1.95 5.03 -11.02
C GLY A 104 2.71 6.35 -11.19
N PRO A 105 3.99 6.35 -10.80
CA PRO A 105 4.82 7.56 -10.76
C PRO A 105 5.02 8.13 -12.17
N GLY A 106 4.56 9.36 -12.37
CA GLY A 106 4.61 10.06 -13.65
C GLY A 106 3.54 9.64 -14.67
N ASP A 107 2.63 8.73 -14.30
CA ASP A 107 1.44 8.44 -15.11
C ASP A 107 0.39 9.54 -14.92
N THR A 108 -0.68 9.47 -15.71
CA THR A 108 -1.80 10.41 -15.65
C THR A 108 -3.07 9.69 -15.20
N VAL A 109 -3.81 10.31 -14.27
CA VAL A 109 -5.18 9.91 -13.92
C VAL A 109 -6.10 11.12 -13.98
N ILE A 110 -7.32 10.91 -14.46
CA ILE A 110 -8.36 11.95 -14.48
C ILE A 110 -9.25 11.74 -13.25
N VAL A 111 -9.41 12.79 -12.47
CA VAL A 111 -10.23 12.83 -11.26
C VAL A 111 -11.06 14.09 -11.32
N ASP A 112 -12.39 13.95 -11.31
CA ASP A 112 -13.34 15.07 -11.39
C ASP A 112 -13.00 16.08 -12.51
N HIS A 113 -12.76 15.57 -13.72
CA HIS A 113 -12.37 16.33 -14.92
C HIS A 113 -10.98 16.99 -14.86
N ASN A 114 -10.22 16.79 -13.79
CA ASN A 114 -8.88 17.33 -13.60
C ASN A 114 -7.81 16.26 -13.79
N ILE A 115 -6.67 16.66 -14.35
CA ILE A 115 -5.51 15.78 -14.51
C ILE A 115 -4.69 15.79 -13.22
N ILE A 116 -4.45 14.60 -12.68
CA ILE A 116 -3.53 14.37 -11.58
C ILE A 116 -2.37 13.49 -12.08
N ILE A 117 -1.15 13.89 -11.72
CA ILE A 117 0.07 13.15 -12.05
C ILE A 117 0.72 12.74 -10.72
N PRO A 118 0.69 11.44 -10.34
CA PRO A 118 1.41 10.97 -9.16
C PRO A 118 2.90 11.29 -9.29
N PRO A 119 3.51 11.94 -8.28
CA PRO A 119 4.89 12.35 -8.41
C PRO A 119 5.86 11.18 -8.65
N ARG A 120 6.80 11.42 -9.56
CA ARG A 120 7.95 10.53 -9.78
C ARG A 120 9.18 11.13 -9.12
N LYS A 121 9.95 10.29 -8.46
CA LYS A 121 11.20 10.69 -7.81
C LYS A 121 12.08 11.49 -8.79
N CYS A 122 12.58 12.64 -8.33
CA CYS A 122 13.43 13.55 -9.11
C CYS A 122 12.82 14.09 -10.41
N ARG A 123 11.49 14.08 -10.55
CA ARG A 123 10.77 14.75 -11.65
C ARG A 123 9.95 15.90 -11.10
N MET A 124 9.85 16.97 -11.90
CA MET A 124 9.02 18.13 -11.57
C MET A 124 7.54 17.83 -11.81
N VAL A 125 6.69 18.32 -10.90
CA VAL A 125 5.24 18.38 -11.07
C VAL A 125 4.82 19.84 -11.00
N GLU A 126 4.08 20.31 -12.00
CA GLU A 126 3.53 21.66 -11.99
C GLU A 126 2.50 21.83 -10.86
N VAL A 127 2.60 22.94 -10.15
CA VAL A 127 1.63 23.33 -9.13
C VAL A 127 0.49 24.08 -9.79
N THR A 128 -0.72 23.55 -9.68
CA THR A 128 -1.95 24.14 -10.19
C THR A 128 -2.93 24.38 -9.04
N PRO A 129 -3.94 25.25 -9.21
CA PRO A 129 -4.98 25.44 -8.19
C PRO A 129 -5.67 24.14 -7.74
N TRP A 130 -5.76 23.16 -8.64
CA TRP A 130 -6.45 21.89 -8.39
C TRP A 130 -5.61 20.88 -7.62
N ASN A 131 -4.29 20.87 -7.81
CA ASN A 131 -3.40 19.91 -7.13
C ASN A 131 -2.67 20.50 -5.92
N ILE A 132 -2.70 21.82 -5.72
CA ILE A 132 -1.89 22.51 -4.71
C ILE A 132 -2.09 21.96 -3.30
N LYS A 133 -3.33 21.66 -2.91
CA LYS A 133 -3.63 21.10 -1.58
C LYS A 133 -3.09 19.69 -1.42
N LEU A 134 -3.24 18.88 -2.46
CA LEU A 134 -2.72 17.52 -2.52
C LEU A 134 -1.18 17.50 -2.43
N LEU A 135 -0.50 18.35 -3.20
CA LEU A 135 0.96 18.49 -3.16
C LEU A 135 1.43 19.02 -1.80
N CYS A 136 0.80 20.07 -1.28
CA CYS A 136 1.09 20.64 0.04
C CYS A 136 1.03 19.58 1.15
N ASN A 137 -0.08 18.83 1.22
CA ASN A 137 -0.23 17.76 2.20
C ASN A 137 0.83 16.66 2.01
N THR A 138 1.14 16.30 0.76
CA THR A 138 2.17 15.29 0.46
C THR A 138 3.54 15.73 0.98
N PHE A 139 3.91 17.00 0.80
CA PHE A 139 5.17 17.53 1.32
C PHE A 139 5.24 17.49 2.85
N ARG A 140 4.15 17.86 3.52
CA ARG A 140 4.10 17.85 5.00
C ARG A 140 4.17 16.44 5.57
N ILE A 141 3.37 15.53 5.03
CA ILE A 141 3.16 14.19 5.62
C ILE A 141 4.26 13.21 5.22
N HIS A 142 4.71 13.23 3.96
CA HIS A 142 5.52 12.16 3.38
C HIS A 142 6.96 12.56 3.05
N GLU A 143 7.19 13.84 2.74
CA GLU A 143 8.52 14.40 2.49
C GLU A 143 9.10 15.11 3.72
N HIS A 144 8.27 15.36 4.75
CA HIS A 144 8.63 16.07 5.99
C HIS A 144 9.26 17.45 5.73
N ARG A 145 8.72 18.19 4.75
CA ARG A 145 9.15 19.55 4.40
C ARG A 145 8.14 20.59 4.85
N MET A 146 8.61 21.83 5.06
CA MET A 146 7.72 22.95 5.37
C MET A 146 6.97 23.34 4.10
N ALA A 147 5.65 23.19 4.11
CA ALA A 147 4.82 23.47 2.95
C ALA A 147 3.52 24.15 3.39
N ASP A 148 3.25 25.32 2.83
CA ASP A 148 2.06 26.12 3.12
C ASP A 148 1.45 26.66 1.82
N ILE A 149 0.19 27.07 1.91
CA ILE A 149 -0.53 27.72 0.81
C ILE A 149 -0.82 29.15 1.22
N VAL A 150 -0.16 30.10 0.57
CA VAL A 150 -0.30 31.53 0.85
C VAL A 150 -0.75 32.22 -0.44
N ASN A 151 -1.88 32.93 -0.40
CA ASN A 151 -2.44 33.64 -1.57
C ASN A 151 -2.57 32.75 -2.83
N GLY A 152 -3.02 31.50 -2.64
CA GLY A 152 -3.20 30.53 -3.74
C GLY A 152 -1.91 29.96 -4.33
N LYS A 153 -0.76 30.22 -3.71
CA LYS A 153 0.57 29.77 -4.15
C LYS A 153 1.18 28.80 -3.14
N LEU A 154 1.89 27.80 -3.65
CA LEU A 154 2.59 26.84 -2.79
C LEU A 154 3.92 27.45 -2.34
N ILE A 155 4.09 27.59 -1.04
CA ILE A 155 5.34 28.01 -0.41
C ILE A 155 6.01 26.74 0.13
N LEU A 156 7.16 26.36 -0.42
CA LEU A 156 7.98 25.25 0.06
C LEU A 156 9.28 25.79 0.67
N ASP A 157 9.53 25.45 1.93
CA ASP A 157 10.72 25.89 2.68
C ASP A 157 10.96 27.41 2.56
N GLY A 158 9.88 28.19 2.66
CA GLY A 158 9.89 29.65 2.56
C GLY A 158 9.93 30.23 1.15
N LYS A 159 9.92 29.41 0.08
CA LYS A 159 9.99 29.87 -1.31
C LYS A 159 8.72 29.55 -2.10
N GLU A 160 8.21 30.53 -2.83
CA GLU A 160 7.16 30.31 -3.81
C GLU A 160 7.62 29.31 -4.89
N THR A 161 6.82 28.26 -5.10
CA THR A 161 7.17 27.14 -5.97
C THR A 161 6.08 26.92 -7.02
N ARG A 162 6.45 27.09 -8.30
CA ARG A 162 5.59 26.72 -9.45
C ARG A 162 5.76 25.27 -9.89
N TYR A 163 6.93 24.69 -9.62
CA TYR A 163 7.28 23.32 -9.96
C TYR A 163 7.90 22.62 -8.76
N ALA A 164 7.28 21.53 -8.32
CA ALA A 164 7.67 20.83 -7.11
C ALA A 164 8.40 19.52 -7.43
N TYR A 165 9.40 19.18 -6.61
CA TYR A 165 10.21 17.96 -6.73
C TYR A 165 10.02 17.07 -5.52
N PHE A 166 10.02 15.75 -5.75
CA PHE A 166 9.75 14.74 -4.73
C PHE A 166 10.93 13.77 -4.59
N SER A 167 11.20 13.34 -3.35
CA SER A 167 12.27 12.39 -3.04
C SER A 167 11.86 10.92 -3.22
N LYS A 168 10.55 10.67 -3.32
CA LYS A 168 9.95 9.33 -3.46
C LYS A 168 9.09 9.23 -4.72
N ASN A 169 8.83 8.00 -5.13
CA ASN A 169 7.78 7.69 -6.08
C ASN A 169 6.41 7.59 -5.38
N TYR A 170 5.36 7.99 -6.07
CA TYR A 170 4.00 8.04 -5.55
C TYR A 170 2.99 7.39 -6.50
N TYR A 171 1.87 6.94 -5.95
CA TYR A 171 0.82 6.21 -6.66
C TYR A 171 -0.55 6.81 -6.37
N TRP A 172 -1.44 6.72 -7.34
CA TRP A 172 -2.87 6.99 -7.16
C TRP A 172 -3.62 5.67 -6.99
N MET A 173 -4.21 5.49 -5.82
CA MET A 173 -4.92 4.28 -5.43
C MET A 173 -6.41 4.59 -5.34
N SER A 174 -7.26 3.85 -6.05
CA SER A 174 -8.70 4.09 -6.09
C SER A 174 -9.50 2.82 -5.84
N VAL A 175 -10.70 3.00 -5.29
CA VAL A 175 -11.71 1.95 -5.20
C VAL A 175 -12.77 2.19 -6.28
N MET A 176 -13.65 1.20 -6.49
CA MET A 176 -14.72 1.33 -7.50
C MET A 176 -15.67 2.50 -7.15
N PRO A 177 -16.24 3.19 -8.16
CA PRO A 177 -17.31 4.15 -7.92
C PRO A 177 -18.46 3.52 -7.14
N GLY A 178 -18.96 4.22 -6.11
CA GLY A 178 -20.02 3.73 -5.23
C GLY A 178 -19.53 2.90 -4.02
N ASP A 179 -18.24 2.57 -3.94
CA ASP A 179 -17.65 2.02 -2.73
C ASP A 179 -17.39 3.14 -1.69
N ALA A 180 -17.71 2.87 -0.43
CA ALA A 180 -17.56 3.83 0.67
C ALA A 180 -16.14 3.85 1.27
N SER A 181 -15.26 2.93 0.84
CA SER A 181 -13.89 2.86 1.32
C SER A 181 -13.10 4.09 0.89
N PRO A 182 -12.32 4.71 1.79
CA PRO A 182 -11.52 5.87 1.43
C PRO A 182 -10.44 5.49 0.42
N ASP A 183 -10.16 6.39 -0.51
CA ASP A 183 -9.13 6.23 -1.53
C ASP A 183 -8.24 7.46 -1.68
N SER A 184 -7.42 7.55 -2.73
CA SER A 184 -6.50 8.68 -2.93
C SER A 184 -7.19 10.05 -3.03
N ARG A 185 -8.51 10.11 -3.31
CA ARG A 185 -9.27 11.37 -3.21
C ARG A 185 -9.36 11.87 -1.77
N TYR A 186 -9.34 10.96 -0.81
CA TYR A 186 -9.40 11.25 0.62
C TYR A 186 -8.01 11.36 1.25
N TYR A 187 -7.16 10.34 1.07
CA TYR A 187 -5.86 10.26 1.74
C TYR A 187 -4.68 10.78 0.92
N GLY A 188 -4.91 11.17 -0.33
CA GLY A 188 -3.87 11.68 -1.23
C GLY A 188 -3.03 10.57 -1.87
N PHE A 189 -1.80 10.92 -2.24
CA PHE A 189 -0.89 9.97 -2.88
C PHE A 189 -0.39 8.91 -1.90
N VAL A 190 -0.25 7.68 -2.39
CA VAL A 190 0.41 6.60 -1.63
C VAL A 190 1.89 6.58 -1.99
N PRO A 191 2.81 6.81 -1.04
CA PRO A 191 4.24 6.77 -1.32
C PRO A 191 4.74 5.33 -1.50
N GLU A 192 5.81 5.13 -2.28
CA GLU A 192 6.34 3.79 -2.59
C GLU A 192 6.78 2.97 -1.38
N ASP A 193 7.21 3.64 -0.31
CA ASP A 193 7.61 3.02 0.95
C ASP A 193 6.44 2.49 1.78
N HIS A 194 5.20 2.85 1.42
CA HIS A 194 3.98 2.31 2.03
C HIS A 194 3.49 1.04 1.34
N VAL A 195 3.91 0.78 0.09
CA VAL A 195 3.48 -0.38 -0.67
C VAL A 195 4.01 -1.66 -0.03
N ILE A 196 3.12 -2.60 0.26
CA ILE A 196 3.48 -3.90 0.84
C ILE A 196 3.64 -4.94 -0.27
N GLY A 197 2.64 -5.06 -1.16
CA GLY A 197 2.66 -6.06 -2.22
C GLY A 197 1.33 -6.15 -2.96
N ARG A 198 1.25 -7.07 -3.93
CA ARG A 198 0.03 -7.33 -4.68
C ARG A 198 -0.84 -8.32 -3.92
N ILE A 199 -2.14 -8.05 -3.82
CA ILE A 199 -3.14 -9.03 -3.38
C ILE A 199 -3.40 -9.95 -4.58
N VAL A 200 -3.07 -11.23 -4.46
CA VAL A 200 -3.07 -12.18 -5.59
C VAL A 200 -4.15 -13.25 -5.50
N MET A 201 -4.73 -13.45 -4.31
CA MET A 201 -5.67 -14.54 -4.08
C MET A 201 -6.47 -14.34 -2.79
N ILE A 202 -7.72 -14.81 -2.77
CA ILE A 202 -8.47 -15.11 -1.56
C ILE A 202 -8.21 -16.57 -1.22
N VAL A 203 -7.54 -16.84 -0.10
CA VAL A 203 -7.22 -18.20 0.34
C VAL A 203 -8.49 -18.90 0.81
N TYR A 204 -9.23 -18.24 1.69
CA TYR A 204 -10.53 -18.69 2.18
C TYR A 204 -11.32 -17.51 2.73
N SER A 205 -12.62 -17.71 2.97
CA SER A 205 -13.51 -16.69 3.51
C SER A 205 -14.38 -17.27 4.63
N LYS A 206 -14.42 -16.61 5.78
CA LYS A 206 -15.26 -16.99 6.92
C LYS A 206 -16.42 -16.00 7.04
N GLY A 207 -17.66 -16.48 7.12
CA GLY A 207 -18.81 -15.63 7.41
C GLY A 207 -18.92 -15.23 8.88
N ASN A 208 -19.70 -14.20 9.18
CA ASN A 208 -20.06 -13.76 10.54
C ASN A 208 -21.11 -14.71 11.17
N SER A 209 -20.79 -16.00 11.27
CA SER A 209 -21.59 -16.96 12.01
C SER A 209 -21.09 -17.04 13.44
N GLU A 210 -21.98 -16.90 14.42
CA GLU A 210 -21.69 -17.06 15.87
C GLU A 210 -21.25 -18.48 16.26
N SER A 211 -21.33 -19.45 15.34
CA SER A 211 -20.85 -20.81 15.57
C SER A 211 -19.32 -20.87 15.58
N PHE A 212 -18.75 -21.62 16.53
CA PHE A 212 -17.30 -21.87 16.67
C PHE A 212 -16.67 -22.37 15.35
N PHE A 213 -17.40 -23.19 14.59
CA PHE A 213 -16.94 -23.70 13.29
C PHE A 213 -17.14 -22.71 12.14
N GLY A 214 -18.06 -21.75 12.27
CA GLY A 214 -18.40 -20.72 11.28
C GLY A 214 -18.83 -21.27 9.90
N SER A 215 -19.69 -20.54 9.19
CA SER A 215 -19.97 -20.88 7.79
C SER A 215 -18.83 -20.37 6.90
N PHE A 216 -17.97 -21.29 6.44
CA PHE A 216 -17.02 -20.97 5.38
C PHE A 216 -17.76 -20.75 4.06
N ARG A 217 -17.41 -19.66 3.35
CA ARG A 217 -18.01 -19.38 2.04
C ARG A 217 -17.28 -20.16 0.94
N LYS A 218 -17.75 -21.37 0.61
CA LYS A 218 -17.09 -22.30 -0.32
C LYS A 218 -16.76 -21.69 -1.69
N ASN A 219 -17.59 -20.76 -2.19
CA ASN A 219 -17.38 -20.06 -3.45
C ASN A 219 -16.23 -19.04 -3.44
N ARG A 220 -15.56 -18.83 -2.29
CA ARG A 220 -14.44 -17.89 -2.11
C ARG A 220 -13.20 -18.59 -1.55
N TRP A 221 -13.02 -19.86 -1.88
CA TRP A 221 -11.82 -20.62 -1.52
C TRP A 221 -10.88 -20.68 -2.73
N VAL A 222 -9.63 -20.29 -2.51
CA VAL A 222 -8.56 -20.30 -3.54
C VAL A 222 -8.98 -19.54 -4.82
N VAL A 223 -9.52 -18.33 -4.64
CA VAL A 223 -9.96 -17.49 -5.76
C VAL A 223 -8.83 -16.55 -6.16
N PRO A 224 -8.28 -16.65 -7.39
CA PRO A 224 -7.25 -15.72 -7.87
C PRO A 224 -7.82 -14.31 -8.09
N LEU A 225 -6.97 -13.29 -7.90
CA LEU A 225 -7.29 -11.87 -8.04
C LEU A 225 -6.33 -11.11 -8.98
#